data_AF-A0A3A0V9N7-F1
#
_entry.id   AF-A0A3A0V9N7-F1
#
_cell.length_a   1.000
_cell.length_b   1.000
_cell.length_c   1.000
_cell.angle_alpha   90.00
_cell.angle_beta   90.00
_cell.angle_gamma   90.00
#
_symmetry.space_group_name_H-M   'P 1'
#
loop_
_entity.id
_entity.type
_entity.pdbx_description
1 polymer ?
#
loop_
_entity_poly.entity_id
_entity_poly.type
_entity_poly.pdbx_seq_one_letter_code
_entity_poly.pdbx_strand_id
1 'polypeptide(L)'
;MKAVSLMKLGDLENELKARFPNVDFVFSNGLSDIDDKDRETLEILFGYDGKLDESFLKQCPNLNWIAWYATGVNNLPLEYISKHNIKLTNAKGVHAKQMSEFIFAYILDDYKKMRTSYINQKNKYYDSSLT
;
A
#
# COMPACT_ATOMS: atom_id res chain seq x y z
N MET A 1 12.41 -8.29 -19.19
CA MET A 1 11.52 -7.61 -18.24
C MET A 1 11.33 -8.49 -17.02
N LYS A 2 12.03 -8.19 -15.93
CA LYS A 2 11.83 -8.84 -14.63
C LYS A 2 11.04 -7.94 -13.68
N ALA A 3 10.00 -8.50 -13.07
CA ALA A 3 9.14 -7.81 -12.11
C ALA A 3 9.12 -8.57 -10.78
N VAL A 4 9.47 -7.88 -9.70
CA VAL A 4 9.58 -8.46 -8.36
C VAL A 4 8.50 -7.87 -7.45
N SER A 5 7.69 -8.75 -6.86
CA SER A 5 6.70 -8.38 -5.84
C SER A 5 7.32 -8.39 -4.46
N LEU A 6 7.01 -7.39 -3.65
CA LEU A 6 7.33 -7.29 -2.22
C LEU A 6 6.40 -8.12 -1.32
N MET A 7 5.49 -8.88 -1.90
CA MET A 7 4.55 -9.73 -1.17
C MET A 7 4.05 -10.88 -2.04
N LYS A 8 3.62 -11.97 -1.40
CA LYS A 8 2.85 -13.03 -2.04
C LYS A 8 1.47 -12.53 -2.41
N LEU A 9 0.98 -12.94 -3.58
CA LEU A 9 -0.34 -12.56 -4.09
C LEU A 9 -1.32 -13.73 -4.20
N GLY A 10 -0.89 -14.94 -3.81
CA GLY A 10 -1.73 -16.14 -3.85
C GLY A 10 -2.16 -16.46 -5.28
N ASP A 11 -3.46 -16.65 -5.51
CA ASP A 11 -4.00 -17.06 -6.81
C ASP A 11 -3.69 -16.06 -7.94
N LEU A 12 -3.53 -14.78 -7.61
CA LEU A 12 -3.19 -13.72 -8.57
C LEU A 12 -1.81 -13.91 -9.21
N GLU A 13 -0.89 -14.65 -8.57
CA GLU A 13 0.43 -14.92 -9.11
C GLU A 13 0.35 -15.68 -10.45
N ASN A 14 -0.56 -16.66 -10.51
CA ASN A 14 -0.79 -17.45 -11.71
C ASN A 14 -1.48 -16.62 -12.80
N GLU A 15 -2.43 -15.76 -12.42
CA GLU A 15 -3.09 -14.85 -13.36
C GLU A 15 -2.10 -13.88 -14.00
N LEU A 16 -1.20 -13.28 -13.21
CA LEU A 16 -0.17 -12.36 -13.69
C LEU A 16 0.76 -13.05 -14.69
N LYS A 17 1.27 -14.24 -14.35
CA LYS A 17 2.15 -15.02 -15.23
C LYS A 17 1.44 -15.42 -16.53
N ALA A 18 0.18 -15.82 -16.45
CA ALA A 18 -0.61 -16.19 -17.64
C ALA A 18 -0.92 -14.99 -18.53
N ARG A 19 -1.24 -13.83 -17.94
CA ARG A 19 -1.60 -12.61 -18.66
C ARG A 19 -0.40 -11.90 -19.28
N PHE A 20 0.77 -12.01 -18.66
CA PHE A 20 2.01 -11.37 -19.10
C PHE A 20 3.16 -12.39 -19.22
N PRO A 21 3.10 -13.34 -20.18
CA PRO A 21 4.06 -14.44 -20.27
C PRO A 21 5.50 -14.01 -20.61
N ASN A 22 5.68 -12.78 -21.10
CA ASN A 22 7.00 -12.22 -21.42
C ASN A 22 7.64 -11.49 -20.23
N VAL A 23 6.97 -11.46 -19.07
CA VAL A 23 7.49 -10.85 -17.84
C VAL A 23 7.92 -11.99 -16.91
N ASP A 24 9.17 -11.94 -16.48
CA ASP A 24 9.69 -12.84 -15.46
C ASP A 24 9.24 -12.33 -14.08
N PHE A 25 8.28 -13.01 -13.47
CA PHE A 25 7.72 -12.63 -12.17
C PHE A 25 8.36 -13.41 -11.03
N VAL A 26 8.89 -12.66 -10.06
CA VAL A 26 9.33 -13.18 -8.76
C VAL A 26 8.42 -12.62 -7.67
N PHE A 27 7.91 -13.48 -6.80
CA PHE A 27 7.06 -13.07 -5.68
C PHE A 27 7.80 -13.35 -4.37
N SER A 28 8.16 -12.31 -3.63
CA SER A 28 8.87 -12.42 -2.35
C SER A 28 7.94 -12.14 -1.16
N ASN A 29 8.44 -12.30 0.06
CA ASN A 29 7.78 -11.89 1.30
C ASN A 29 8.28 -10.52 1.84
N GLY A 30 8.80 -9.68 0.95
CA GLY A 30 9.39 -8.38 1.27
C GLY A 30 10.83 -8.25 0.78
N LEU A 31 11.49 -7.15 1.11
CA LEU A 31 12.82 -6.81 0.60
C LEU A 31 13.88 -7.84 1.01
N SER A 32 13.79 -8.38 2.23
CA SER A 32 14.77 -9.33 2.76
C SER A 32 14.76 -10.69 2.07
N ASP A 33 13.68 -11.01 1.35
CA ASP A 33 13.47 -12.28 0.65
C ASP A 33 13.86 -12.19 -0.85
N ILE A 34 14.28 -11.01 -1.32
CA ILE A 34 14.78 -10.82 -2.68
C ILE A 34 16.28 -11.12 -2.69
N ASP A 35 16.70 -12.08 -3.50
CA ASP A 35 18.10 -12.46 -3.63
C ASP A 35 18.92 -11.43 -4.45
N ASP A 36 20.24 -11.53 -4.39
CA ASP A 36 21.14 -10.56 -5.05
C ASP A 36 21.01 -10.60 -6.58
N LYS A 37 20.71 -11.76 -7.16
CA LYS A 37 20.56 -11.91 -8.62
C LYS A 37 19.30 -11.20 -9.11
N ASP A 38 18.22 -11.30 -8.35
CA ASP A 38 16.98 -10.62 -8.63
C ASP A 38 17.14 -9.11 -8.43
N ARG A 39 17.83 -8.66 -7.37
CA ARG A 39 18.17 -7.24 -7.19
C ARG A 39 18.91 -6.68 -8.39
N GLU A 40 19.95 -7.37 -8.86
CA GLU A 40 20.75 -6.92 -10.01
C GLU A 40 19.95 -6.81 -11.31
N THR A 41 18.94 -7.66 -11.50
CA THR A 41 18.26 -7.82 -12.81
C THR A 41 16.83 -7.29 -12.83
N LEU A 42 16.24 -6.96 -11.68
CA LEU A 42 14.86 -6.45 -11.64
C LEU A 42 14.76 -5.08 -12.33
N GLU A 43 13.68 -4.93 -13.10
CA GLU A 43 13.33 -3.69 -13.80
C GLU A 43 12.13 -3.03 -13.13
N ILE A 44 11.24 -3.84 -12.54
CA ILE A 44 10.02 -3.41 -11.86
C ILE A 44 10.00 -3.96 -10.44
N LEU A 45 9.75 -3.09 -9.47
CA LEU A 45 9.46 -3.46 -8.08
C LEU A 45 8.02 -3.06 -7.75
N PHE A 46 7.22 -3.97 -7.22
CA PHE A 46 5.82 -3.67 -6.91
C PHE A 46 5.38 -4.24 -5.56
N GLY A 47 4.41 -3.58 -4.92
CA GLY A 47 3.93 -3.94 -3.59
C GLY A 47 4.25 -2.88 -2.54
N TYR A 48 4.36 -3.28 -1.29
CA TYR A 48 4.64 -2.41 -0.16
C TYR A 48 5.59 -3.11 0.82
N ASP A 49 6.66 -2.42 1.19
CA ASP A 49 7.52 -2.79 2.31
C ASP A 49 8.07 -1.50 2.96
N GLY A 50 7.63 -1.21 4.18
CA GLY A 50 7.99 0.03 4.89
C GLY A 50 9.48 0.23 5.16
N LYS A 51 10.32 -0.78 4.87
CA LYS A 51 11.79 -0.71 5.00
C LYS A 51 12.50 -0.32 3.69
N LEU A 52 11.78 -0.03 2.61
CA LEU A 52 12.40 0.36 1.33
C LEU A 52 13.16 1.66 1.47
N ASP A 53 14.48 1.59 1.32
CA ASP A 53 15.39 2.72 1.47
C ASP A 53 16.39 2.84 0.30
N GLU A 54 17.20 3.89 0.34
CA GLU A 54 18.21 4.14 -0.69
C GLU A 54 19.27 3.02 -0.80
N SER A 55 19.58 2.34 0.32
CA SER A 55 20.59 1.29 0.34
C SER A 55 20.17 0.07 -0.47
N PHE A 56 18.87 -0.26 -0.43
CA PHE A 56 18.29 -1.29 -1.28
C PHE A 56 18.27 -0.87 -2.75
N LEU A 57 17.84 0.37 -3.05
CA LEU A 57 17.76 0.84 -4.44
C LEU A 57 19.14 0.86 -5.14
N LYS A 58 20.21 1.16 -4.41
CA LYS A 58 21.59 1.09 -4.94
C LYS A 58 22.01 -0.31 -5.41
N GLN A 59 21.38 -1.35 -4.90
CA GLN A 59 21.63 -2.74 -5.31
C GLN A 59 20.80 -3.14 -6.53
N CYS A 60 19.91 -2.26 -7.00
CA CYS A 60 18.99 -2.51 -8.11
C CYS A 60 19.31 -1.60 -9.31
N PRO A 61 20.45 -1.80 -10.00
CA PRO A 61 20.93 -0.88 -11.04
C PRO A 61 20.01 -0.77 -12.27
N ASN A 62 19.19 -1.80 -12.52
CA ASN A 62 18.27 -1.86 -13.66
C ASN A 62 16.84 -1.42 -13.32
N LEU A 63 16.56 -1.08 -12.06
CA LEU A 63 15.23 -0.68 -11.61
C LEU A 63 14.81 0.63 -12.30
N ASN A 64 13.68 0.59 -12.99
CA ASN A 64 13.13 1.75 -13.69
C ASN A 64 11.69 2.07 -13.27
N TRP A 65 11.00 1.18 -12.56
CA TRP A 65 9.64 1.41 -12.10
C TRP A 65 9.35 0.81 -10.72
N ILE A 66 8.84 1.63 -9.81
CA ILE A 66 8.26 1.23 -8.53
C ILE A 66 6.73 1.42 -8.59
N ALA A 67 5.97 0.33 -8.44
CA ALA A 67 4.52 0.34 -8.30
C ALA A 67 4.12 0.12 -6.84
N TRP A 68 3.98 1.23 -6.11
CA TRP A 68 3.83 1.27 -4.67
C TRP A 68 2.38 1.07 -4.21
N TYR A 69 2.13 0.06 -3.37
CA TYR A 69 0.80 -0.31 -2.90
C TYR A 69 0.37 0.49 -1.67
N ALA A 70 0.72 1.78 -1.63
CA ALA A 70 0.17 2.72 -0.66
C ALA A 70 -0.10 4.08 -1.32
N THR A 71 -0.94 4.88 -0.68
CA THR A 71 -1.19 6.27 -1.09
C THR A 71 -0.02 7.19 -0.72
N GLY A 72 0.50 7.04 0.49
CA GLY A 72 1.62 7.80 1.01
C GLY A 72 2.97 7.31 0.48
N VAL A 73 3.83 8.26 0.12
CA VAL A 73 5.18 8.01 -0.41
C VAL A 73 6.28 8.68 0.42
N ASN A 74 5.92 9.28 1.56
CA ASN A 74 6.83 10.09 2.38
C ASN A 74 8.04 9.33 2.91
N ASN A 75 7.91 8.01 3.10
CA ASN A 75 8.97 7.16 3.63
C ASN A 75 9.91 6.63 2.54
N LEU A 76 9.63 6.90 1.26
CA LEU A 76 10.48 6.45 0.17
C LEU A 76 11.66 7.41 -0.02
N PRO A 77 12.81 6.93 -0.51
CA PRO A 77 13.96 7.76 -0.85
C PRO A 77 13.70 8.56 -2.15
N LEU A 78 12.77 9.52 -2.10
CA LEU A 78 12.25 10.24 -3.26
C LEU A 78 13.32 11.00 -4.05
N GLU A 79 14.33 11.54 -3.37
CA GLU A 79 15.46 12.21 -4.02
C GLU A 79 16.27 11.23 -4.89
N TYR A 80 16.58 10.05 -4.35
CA TYR A 80 17.29 9.01 -5.09
C TYR A 80 16.45 8.53 -6.30
N ILE A 81 15.16 8.25 -6.07
CA ILE A 81 14.21 7.80 -7.12
C ILE A 81 14.18 8.82 -8.26
N SER A 82 14.05 10.11 -7.94
CA SER A 82 14.02 11.19 -8.93
C SER A 82 15.35 11.31 -9.68
N LYS A 83 16.49 11.26 -8.96
CA LYS A 83 17.83 11.40 -9.56
C LYS A 83 18.16 10.28 -10.54
N HIS A 84 17.63 9.08 -10.32
CA HIS A 84 17.86 7.90 -11.17
C HIS A 84 16.74 7.69 -12.20
N ASN A 85 15.83 8.65 -12.37
CA ASN A 85 14.70 8.57 -13.31
C ASN A 85 13.83 7.30 -13.13
N ILE A 86 13.70 6.84 -11.88
CA ILE A 86 12.85 5.70 -11.54
C ILE A 86 11.40 6.21 -11.53
N LYS A 87 10.55 5.64 -12.39
CA LYS A 87 9.11 5.94 -12.39
C LYS A 87 8.51 5.45 -11.08
N LEU A 88 7.81 6.33 -10.37
CA LEU A 88 7.06 5.98 -9.16
C LEU A 88 5.56 6.15 -9.41
N THR A 89 4.80 5.07 -9.24
CA THR A 89 3.33 5.08 -9.22
C THR A 89 2.84 4.62 -7.86
N ASN A 90 1.71 5.14 -7.40
CA ASN A 90 1.15 4.82 -6.10
C ASN A 90 -0.35 4.53 -6.20
N ALA A 91 -0.96 4.09 -5.11
CA ALA A 91 -2.38 3.77 -5.07
C ALA A 91 -3.26 5.01 -4.78
N LYS A 92 -2.92 6.20 -5.30
CA LYS A 92 -3.69 7.42 -5.02
C LYS A 92 -5.16 7.23 -5.40
N GLY A 93 -6.06 7.52 -4.45
CA GLY A 93 -7.50 7.52 -4.67
C GLY A 93 -8.22 6.20 -4.35
N VAL A 94 -7.52 5.08 -4.14
CA VAL A 94 -8.17 3.76 -3.90
C VAL A 94 -9.01 3.72 -2.61
N HIS A 95 -8.71 4.60 -1.65
CA HIS A 95 -9.43 4.71 -0.38
C HIS A 95 -10.32 5.95 -0.27
N ALA A 96 -10.49 6.74 -1.34
CA ALA A 96 -11.20 8.01 -1.26
C ALA A 96 -12.64 7.83 -0.74
N LYS A 97 -13.37 6.85 -1.27
CA LYS A 97 -14.74 6.55 -0.88
C LYS A 97 -14.84 6.10 0.57
N GLN A 98 -14.05 5.11 0.97
CA GLN A 98 -14.03 4.55 2.32
C GLN A 98 -13.67 5.64 3.34
N MET A 99 -12.67 6.48 3.05
CA MET A 99 -12.30 7.58 3.92
C MET A 99 -13.42 8.62 4.04
N SER A 100 -14.12 8.96 2.95
CA SER A 100 -15.29 9.84 3.01
C SER A 100 -16.40 9.26 3.89
N GLU A 101 -16.72 7.97 3.73
CA GLU A 101 -17.71 7.27 4.55
C GLU A 101 -17.33 7.29 6.04
N PHE A 102 -16.07 7.00 6.35
CA PHE A 102 -15.54 7.10 7.71
C PHE A 102 -15.67 8.50 8.28
N ILE A 103 -15.30 9.54 7.53
CA ILE A 103 -15.42 10.93 7.97
C ILE A 103 -16.88 11.27 8.30
N PHE A 104 -17.83 10.92 7.43
CA PHE A 104 -19.25 11.13 7.70
C PHE A 104 -19.74 10.37 8.93
N ALA A 105 -19.32 9.11 9.10
CA ALA A 105 -19.68 8.32 10.27
C ALA A 105 -19.20 8.97 11.57
N TYR A 106 -17.95 9.44 11.61
CA TYR A 106 -17.39 10.11 12.79
C TYR A 106 -18.04 11.46 13.08
N ILE A 107 -18.36 12.26 12.05
CA ILE A 107 -19.10 13.51 12.20
C ILE A 107 -20.47 13.23 12.83
N LEU A 108 -21.20 12.22 12.34
CA LEU A 108 -22.52 11.87 12.85
C LEU A 108 -22.46 11.26 14.25
N ASP A 109 -21.46 10.41 14.53
CA ASP A 109 -21.24 9.83 15.87
C ASP A 109 -21.10 10.92 16.93
N ASP A 110 -20.26 11.93 16.66
CA ASP A 110 -20.08 13.06 17.58
C ASP A 110 -21.33 13.96 17.62
N TYR A 111 -21.84 14.38 16.46
CA TYR A 111 -22.95 15.32 16.38
C TYR A 111 -24.20 14.79 17.08
N LYS A 112 -24.52 13.51 16.89
CA LYS A 112 -25.69 12.84 17.50
C LYS A 112 -25.41 12.18 18.84
N LYS A 113 -24.22 12.37 19.40
CA LYS A 113 -23.81 11.79 20.69
C LYS A 113 -24.08 10.29 20.75
N MET A 114 -23.83 9.59 19.65
CA MET A 114 -24.18 8.17 19.47
C MET A 114 -23.50 7.30 20.52
N ARG A 115 -22.24 7.59 20.88
CA ARG A 115 -21.54 6.93 21.99
C ARG A 115 -22.28 7.07 23.33
N THR A 116 -22.76 8.26 23.67
CA THR A 116 -23.51 8.50 24.91
C THR A 116 -24.86 7.79 24.86
N SER A 117 -25.57 7.87 23.73
CA SER A 117 -26.84 7.18 23.51
C SER A 117 -26.70 5.66 23.68
N TYR A 118 -25.63 5.06 23.14
CA TYR A 118 -25.32 3.64 23.31
C TYR A 118 -25.06 3.24 24.78
N ILE A 119 -24.33 4.08 25.53
CA ILE A 119 -24.09 3.85 26.97
C ILE A 119 -25.41 3.93 27.75
N ASN A 120 -26.24 4.95 27.48
CA ASN A 120 -27.55 5.12 28.11
C ASN A 120 -28.46 3.93 27.82
N GLN A 121 -28.49 3.45 26.57
CA GLN A 121 -29.23 2.26 26.16
C GLN A 121 -28.81 1.03 26.97
N LYS A 122 -27.50 0.76 27.09
CA LYS A 122 -26.97 -0.35 27.90
C LYS A 122 -27.39 -0.28 29.36
N ASN A 123 -27.46 0.93 29.90
CA ASN A 123 -27.87 1.19 31.28
C ASN A 123 -29.40 1.27 31.46
N LYS A 124 -30.18 1.07 30.39
CA LYS A 124 -31.65 1.23 30.38
C LYS A 124 -32.11 2.61 30.88
N TYR A 125 -31.29 3.63 30.61
CA TYR A 125 -31.56 5.02 30.96
C TYR A 125 -32.04 5.77 29.72
N TYR A 126 -33.15 6.50 29.84
CA TYR A 126 -33.66 7.38 28.78
C TYR A 126 -33.33 8.83 29.12
N ASP A 127 -32.60 9.48 28.22
CA ASP A 127 -32.22 10.89 28.34
C ASP A 127 -32.87 11.68 27.20
N SER A 128 -33.93 12.42 27.53
CA SER A 128 -34.66 13.23 26.55
C SER A 128 -33.93 14.49 26.10
N SER A 129 -32.78 14.83 26.71
CA SER A 129 -32.00 16.01 26.35
C SER A 129 -31.00 15.75 25.22
N LEU A 130 -30.71 14.48 24.90
CA LEU A 130 -29.87 14.09 23.77
C LEU A 130 -30.69 14.18 22.46
N THR A 131 -30.25 15.01 21.52
CA THR A 131 -30.86 15.21 20.18
C THR A 131 -29.86 15.01 19.05
#